data_AF-A0A4Z2DWK9-F1
#
_entry.id   AF-A0A4Z2DWK9-F1
#
_cell.length_a   1.000
_cell.length_b   1.000
_cell.length_c   1.000
_cell.angle_alpha   90.00
_cell.angle_beta   90.00
_cell.angle_gamma   90.00
#
_symmetry.space_group_name_H-M   'P 1'
#
loop_
_entity.id
_entity.type
_entity.pdbx_description
1 polymer ?
#
loop_
_entity_poly.entity_id
_entity_poly.type
_entity_poly.pdbx_seq_one_letter_code
_entity_poly.pdbx_strand_id
1 'polypeptide(L)'
;MDNPSEPLEGDSLDNLSSMDLGPPPKDWYAWFSYMSLKFILYVAKNPWEFLTSSLIILAPLMIICAYCSYKLAKEIKRQEIDQKMKAKRTAAINKSRKQVKID
;
A
#
# COMPACT_ATOMS: atom_id res chain seq x y z
N MET A 1 -13.19 55.97 -31.37
CA MET A 1 -13.57 54.57 -31.67
C MET A 1 -12.34 53.75 -31.99
N ASP A 2 -11.45 53.68 -31.01
CA ASP A 2 -10.93 52.47 -30.36
C ASP A 2 -10.76 51.22 -31.22
N ASN A 3 -9.48 50.95 -31.48
CA ASN A 3 -8.90 49.72 -32.00
C ASN A 3 -9.35 48.49 -31.19
N PRO A 4 -9.75 47.38 -31.83
CA PRO A 4 -10.04 46.14 -31.12
C PRO A 4 -8.72 45.44 -30.77
N SER A 5 -8.19 45.72 -29.59
CA SER A 5 -7.09 44.96 -29.00
C SER A 5 -7.53 43.52 -28.74
N GLU A 6 -6.63 42.61 -29.08
CA GLU A 6 -6.75 41.16 -29.16
C GLU A 6 -7.28 40.47 -27.88
N PRO A 7 -8.06 39.38 -28.00
CA PRO A 7 -8.41 38.52 -26.88
C PRO A 7 -7.61 37.21 -26.96
N LEU A 8 -6.41 37.14 -26.41
CA LEU A 8 -5.65 35.89 -26.37
C LEU A 8 -4.73 35.88 -25.15
N GLU A 9 -5.24 35.44 -23.99
CA GLU A 9 -4.40 34.75 -22.98
C GLU A 9 -5.21 34.13 -21.84
N GLY A 10 -6.44 34.62 -21.58
CA GLY A 10 -7.32 34.07 -20.53
C GLY A 10 -7.99 32.74 -20.89
N ASP A 11 -8.39 32.54 -22.15
CA ASP A 11 -9.23 31.40 -22.52
C ASP A 11 -8.50 30.05 -22.54
N SER A 12 -7.16 30.02 -22.62
CA SER A 12 -6.42 28.76 -22.76
C SER A 12 -6.24 28.02 -21.42
N LEU A 13 -6.12 28.74 -20.30
CA LEU A 13 -5.94 28.14 -18.97
C LEU A 13 -7.27 27.60 -18.43
N ASP A 14 -8.36 28.30 -18.76
CA ASP A 14 -9.72 27.90 -18.42
C ASP A 14 -10.20 26.75 -19.31
N ASN A 15 -9.87 26.75 -20.62
CA ASN A 15 -10.14 25.61 -21.51
C ASN A 15 -9.32 24.35 -21.19
N LEU A 16 -8.10 24.51 -20.64
CA LEU A 16 -7.30 23.37 -20.17
C LEU A 16 -7.91 22.75 -18.90
N SER A 17 -8.47 23.60 -18.04
CA SER A 17 -9.18 23.17 -16.82
C SER A 17 -10.53 22.54 -17.14
N SER A 18 -11.15 22.94 -18.25
CA SER A 18 -12.41 22.40 -18.78
C SER A 18 -12.23 21.31 -19.84
N MET A 19 -11.04 20.70 -19.95
CA MET A 19 -10.87 19.40 -20.62
C MET A 19 -11.58 18.35 -19.75
N ASP A 20 -12.90 18.40 -19.81
CA ASP A 20 -13.86 17.50 -19.21
C ASP A 20 -13.69 16.15 -19.92
N LEU A 21 -12.68 15.42 -19.46
CA LEU A 21 -12.57 13.98 -19.58
C LEU A 21 -13.92 13.41 -19.16
N GLY A 22 -14.70 13.01 -20.15
CA GLY A 22 -16.14 12.76 -20.09
C GLY A 22 -16.58 11.70 -19.08
N PRO A 23 -17.84 11.23 -19.17
CA PRO A 23 -18.48 10.46 -18.11
C PRO A 23 -17.60 9.29 -17.66
N PRO A 24 -17.47 9.03 -16.34
CA PRO A 24 -16.56 8.03 -15.83
C PRO A 24 -16.87 6.70 -16.52
N PRO A 25 -15.90 6.14 -17.28
CA PRO A 25 -16.12 4.90 -17.99
C PRO A 25 -16.48 3.79 -17.00
N LYS A 26 -17.43 2.93 -17.38
CA LYS A 26 -17.92 1.82 -16.54
C LYS A 26 -16.83 0.78 -16.23
N ASP A 27 -15.70 0.86 -16.93
CA ASP A 27 -14.55 0.00 -16.77
C ASP A 27 -13.59 0.52 -15.68
N TRP A 28 -13.32 -0.31 -14.67
CA TRP A 28 -12.44 0.02 -13.53
C TRP A 28 -11.08 0.58 -13.95
N TYR A 29 -10.49 0.02 -15.01
CA TYR A 29 -9.19 0.44 -15.52
C TYR A 29 -9.21 1.87 -16.07
N ALA A 30 -10.27 2.22 -16.80
CA ALA A 30 -10.41 3.54 -17.40
C ALA A 30 -10.78 4.60 -16.35
N TRP A 31 -11.58 4.23 -15.34
CA TRP A 31 -11.82 5.06 -14.16
C TRP A 31 -10.54 5.30 -13.36
N PHE A 32 -9.73 4.26 -13.14
CA PHE A 32 -8.46 4.38 -12.44
C PHE A 32 -7.46 5.25 -13.21
N SER A 33 -7.38 5.09 -14.54
CA SER A 33 -6.54 5.95 -15.39
C SER A 33 -6.98 7.41 -15.34
N TYR A 34 -8.30 7.66 -15.35
CA TYR A 34 -8.86 9.00 -15.22
C TYR A 34 -8.53 9.64 -13.86
N MET A 35 -8.78 8.93 -12.76
CA MET A 35 -8.45 9.45 -11.43
C MET A 35 -6.96 9.62 -11.23
N SER A 36 -6.12 8.71 -11.74
CA SER A 36 -4.67 8.82 -11.68
C SER A 36 -4.17 10.05 -12.43
N LEU A 37 -4.72 10.35 -13.62
CA LEU A 37 -4.34 11.54 -14.38
C LEU A 37 -4.69 12.84 -13.64
N LYS A 38 -5.90 12.94 -13.08
CA LYS A 38 -6.31 14.09 -12.24
C LYS A 38 -5.46 14.24 -11.00
N PHE A 39 -5.13 13.12 -10.38
CA PHE A 39 -4.31 13.08 -9.19
C PHE A 39 -2.88 13.51 -9.48
N ILE A 40 -2.27 13.04 -10.57
CA ILE A 40 -0.93 13.46 -10.99
C ILE A 40 -0.90 14.97 -11.27
N LEU A 41 -1.92 15.52 -11.95
CA LEU A 41 -2.01 16.95 -12.20
C LEU A 41 -2.13 17.76 -10.90
N TYR A 42 -2.90 17.26 -9.93
CA TYR A 42 -3.03 17.86 -8.61
C TYR A 42 -1.72 17.81 -7.81
N VAL A 43 -1.03 16.67 -7.81
CA VAL A 43 0.27 16.47 -7.15
C VAL A 43 1.34 17.38 -7.77
N ALA A 44 1.32 17.57 -9.09
CA ALA A 44 2.24 18.48 -9.77
C ALA A 44 2.07 19.94 -9.33
N LYS A 45 0.85 20.35 -8.96
CA LYS A 45 0.55 21.71 -8.51
C LYS A 45 0.96 21.96 -7.06
N ASN A 46 0.82 20.97 -6.17
CA ASN A 46 1.18 21.09 -4.75
C ASN A 46 1.77 19.77 -4.20
N PRO A 47 3.05 19.46 -4.49
CA PRO A 47 3.65 18.19 -4.08
C PRO A 47 3.85 18.09 -2.56
N TRP A 48 4.06 19.22 -1.88
CA TRP A 48 4.38 19.26 -0.46
C TRP A 48 3.19 18.90 0.45
N GLU A 49 2.01 19.41 0.10
CA GLU A 49 0.75 19.10 0.79
C GLU A 49 0.38 17.62 0.63
N PHE A 50 0.57 17.07 -0.57
CA PHE A 50 0.34 15.65 -0.84
C PHE A 50 1.24 14.73 -0.01
N LEU A 51 2.54 15.04 0.03
CA LEU A 51 3.51 14.29 0.82
C LEU A 51 3.16 14.36 2.31
N THR A 52 2.82 15.53 2.81
CA THR A 52 2.49 15.72 4.24
C THR A 52 1.24 14.92 4.62
N SER A 53 0.16 15.02 3.83
CA SER A 53 -1.06 14.24 4.06
C SER A 53 -0.80 12.73 3.97
N SER A 54 -0.03 12.31 2.96
CA SER A 54 0.37 10.91 2.79
C SER A 54 1.17 10.41 3.98
N LEU A 55 2.12 11.19 4.50
CA LEU A 55 2.92 10.82 5.68
C LEU A 55 2.06 10.72 6.94
N ILE A 56 1.11 11.63 7.14
CA ILE A 56 0.21 11.61 8.30
C ILE A 56 -0.67 10.36 8.30
N ILE A 57 -1.12 9.90 7.13
CA ILE A 57 -1.95 8.69 7.00
C ILE A 57 -1.09 7.42 7.00
N LEU A 58 0.06 7.45 6.32
CA LEU A 58 0.94 6.30 6.14
C LEU A 58 1.70 5.96 7.42
N ALA A 59 2.11 6.95 8.22
CA ALA A 59 2.82 6.71 9.47
C ALA A 59 2.05 5.81 10.46
N PRO A 60 0.80 6.09 10.85
CA PRO A 60 0.04 5.21 11.74
C PRO A 60 -0.24 3.85 11.08
N LEU A 61 -0.50 3.82 9.78
CA LEU A 61 -0.71 2.56 9.05
C LEU A 61 0.53 1.66 9.10
N MET A 62 1.71 2.24 8.87
CA MET A 62 3.00 1.54 8.94
C MET A 62 3.25 1.00 10.35
N ILE A 63 2.92 1.75 11.40
CA ILE A 63 3.04 1.29 12.79
C ILE A 63 2.12 0.08 13.05
N ILE A 64 0.87 0.13 12.59
CA ILE A 64 -0.08 -0.99 12.73
C ILE A 64 0.39 -2.21 11.96
N CYS A 65 0.88 -2.03 10.73
CA CYS A 65 1.44 -3.11 9.91
C CYS A 65 2.68 -3.74 10.56
N ALA A 66 3.58 -2.92 11.11
CA ALA A 66 4.74 -3.39 11.84
C ALA A 66 4.35 -4.16 13.11
N TYR A 67 3.36 -3.66 13.86
CA TYR A 67 2.83 -4.33 15.06
C TYR A 67 2.20 -5.68 14.72
N CYS A 68 1.37 -5.72 13.67
CA CYS A 68 0.77 -6.96 13.18
C CYS A 68 1.85 -7.97 12.77
N SER A 69 2.81 -7.54 11.95
CA SER A 69 3.93 -8.37 11.50
C SER A 69 4.77 -8.89 12.67
N TYR A 70 5.00 -8.06 13.70
CA TYR A 70 5.71 -8.47 14.91
C TYR A 70 4.94 -9.53 15.71
N LYS A 71 3.61 -9.38 15.85
CA LYS A 71 2.76 -10.40 16.50
C LYS A 71 2.77 -11.72 15.74
N LEU A 72 2.67 -11.68 14.42
CA LEU A 72 2.76 -12.87 13.56
C LEU A 72 4.14 -13.52 13.68
N ALA A 73 5.21 -12.74 13.55
CA ALA A 73 6.58 -13.22 13.69
C ALA A 73 6.85 -13.83 15.08
N LYS A 74 6.27 -13.25 16.14
CA LYS A 74 6.36 -13.78 17.51
C LYS A 74 5.65 -15.12 17.63
N GLU A 75 4.47 -15.28 17.01
CA GLU A 75 3.74 -16.54 17.03
C GLU A 75 4.50 -17.64 16.25
N ILE A 76 5.08 -17.30 15.09
CA ILE A 76 5.93 -18.23 14.33
C ILE A 76 7.13 -18.70 15.17
N LYS A 77 7.82 -17.77 15.86
CA LYS A 77 8.92 -18.12 16.76
C LYS A 77 8.48 -19.02 17.92
N ARG A 78 7.29 -18.79 18.48
CA ARG A 78 6.72 -19.62 19.55
C ARG A 78 6.42 -21.03 19.05
N GLN A 79 5.84 -21.15 17.86
CA GLN A 79 5.58 -22.45 17.24
C GLN A 79 6.86 -23.22 16.93
N GLU A 80 7.92 -22.55 16.48
CA GLU A 80 9.21 -23.21 16.27
C GLU A 80 9.81 -23.77 17.57
N ILE A 81 9.75 -23.02 18.67
CA ILE A 81 10.27 -23.47 19.96
C ILE A 81 9.46 -24.67 20.47
N ASP A 82 8.13 -24.61 20.37
CA ASP A 82 7.25 -25.71 20.76
C ASP A 82 7.46 -26.95 19.88
N GLN A 83 7.66 -26.79 18.58
CA GLN A 83 7.99 -27.91 17.69
C GLN A 83 9.37 -28.50 18.01
N LYS A 84 10.38 -27.66 18.29
CA LYS A 84 11.71 -28.10 18.71
C LYS A 84 11.66 -28.87 20.05
N MET A 85 10.85 -28.41 21.01
CA MET A 85 10.59 -29.12 22.28
C MET A 85 9.88 -30.47 22.07
N LYS A 86 8.84 -30.49 21.23
CA LYS A 86 8.09 -31.71 20.89
C LYS A 86 8.95 -32.71 20.14
N ALA A 87 9.77 -32.27 19.19
CA ALA A 87 10.72 -33.10 18.45
C ALA A 87 11.80 -33.69 19.35
N LYS A 88 12.32 -32.94 20.33
CA LYS A 88 13.26 -33.46 21.33
C LYS A 88 12.62 -34.54 22.20
N ARG A 89 11.37 -34.34 22.63
CA ARG A 89 10.61 -35.34 23.42
C ARG A 89 10.35 -36.62 22.62
N THR A 90 9.90 -36.52 21.37
CA THR A 90 9.68 -37.71 20.53
C THR A 90 10.98 -38.40 20.14
N ALA A 91 12.08 -37.67 19.91
CA ALA A 91 13.38 -38.28 19.64
C ALA A 91 13.93 -39.07 20.84
N ALA A 92 13.74 -38.58 22.07
CA ALA A 92 14.14 -39.29 23.28
C ALA A 92 13.30 -40.56 23.50
N ILE A 93 11.98 -40.49 23.30
CA ILE A 93 11.07 -41.64 23.42
C ILE A 93 11.33 -42.68 22.31
N ASN A 94 11.67 -42.24 21.10
CA ASN A 94 11.96 -43.16 20.00
C ASN A 94 13.32 -43.84 20.18
N LYS A 95 14.30 -43.15 20.79
CA LYS A 95 15.58 -43.76 21.19
C LYS A 95 15.37 -44.81 22.28
N SER A 96 14.56 -44.54 23.31
CA SER A 96 14.28 -45.53 24.36
C SER A 96 13.50 -46.74 23.83
N ARG A 97 12.52 -46.53 22.94
CA ARG A 97 11.78 -47.64 22.28
C ARG A 97 12.64 -48.51 21.38
N LYS A 98 13.67 -47.95 20.72
CA LYS A 98 14.61 -48.74 19.91
C LYS A 98 15.53 -49.60 20.77
N GLN A 99 15.93 -49.12 21.95
CA GLN A 99 16.78 -49.89 22.86
C GLN A 99 16.01 -51.03 23.53
N VAL A 100 14.72 -50.85 23.83
CA VAL A 100 13.84 -51.92 24.36
C VAL A 100 13.57 -53.04 23.33
N LYS A 101 13.79 -52.80 22.03
CA LYS A 101 13.56 -53.81 20.98
C LYS A 101 14.81 -54.62 20.59
N ILE A 102 15.96 -54.29 21.17
CA ILE A 102 17.26 -54.94 20.89
C ILE A 102 17.64 -55.93 22.01
N ASP A 103 16.84 -56.01 23.08
CA ASP A 103 16.93 -57.02 24.14
C ASP A 103 16.03 -58.22 23.83
#